data_AF-A0A411YJ47-F1
#
_entry.id   AF-A0A411YJ47-F1
#
_cell.length_a   1.000
_cell.length_b   1.000
_cell.length_c   1.000
_cell.angle_alpha   90.00
_cell.angle_beta   90.00
_cell.angle_gamma   90.00
#
_symmetry.space_group_name_H-M   'P 1'
#
loop_
_entity.id
_entity.type
_entity.pdbx_description
1 polymer ?
#
loop_
_entity_poly.entity_id
_entity_poly.type
_entity_poly.pdbx_seq_one_letter_code
_entity_poly.pdbx_strand_id
1 'polypeptide(L)'
;MAGQPQCERQPDRAGAHDGDRSTWGVAGCGHSRERSARLRAGPAGVDSGFDLNRDGETGTPDDAWGFGFYEGQYGMLVLSKYPIVEEEIRTFQDFRWADMPGAMLPSDPETDEEGDWYSDEILEEFPLSSKSHWNVPVEVGNHVVHTLNAHPTPPAFDGEEQRNVLRNHDEIRLWADYVHPARGDYLYDDDGEQGGLHPGASFVVLGDYNADPCVGDSVEGAINQLLDHPKVNDRDAPSSEGAVERHAEADDPSVERCPPEPEHHTADFGWTARVDYALPSNNLQIRDSNVFWPTSDHEYAEIAASSDHHLVSVDVRVPTRGAR
;
A
#
# COMPACT_ATOMS: atom_id res chain seq x y z
N MET A 1 50.35 -7.02 13.81
CA MET A 1 49.87 -8.42 13.80
C MET A 1 48.76 -8.53 14.81
N ALA A 2 47.52 -8.62 14.31
CA ALA A 2 46.32 -8.75 15.13
C ALA A 2 46.23 -10.19 15.68
N GLY A 3 46.06 -10.34 16.99
CA GLY A 3 45.63 -11.59 17.61
C GLY A 3 44.10 -11.59 17.73
N GLN A 4 43.44 -12.59 17.15
CA GLN A 4 42.00 -12.82 17.32
C GLN A 4 41.70 -13.27 18.76
N PRO A 5 40.56 -12.88 19.37
CA PRO A 5 40.04 -13.59 20.52
C PRO A 5 39.08 -14.71 20.08
N GLN A 6 39.26 -15.88 20.69
CA GLN A 6 38.49 -17.11 20.50
C GLN A 6 37.16 -17.06 21.28
N CYS A 7 36.08 -17.62 20.72
CA CYS A 7 34.82 -17.86 21.43
C CYS A 7 34.82 -19.24 22.09
N GLU A 8 34.64 -19.30 23.41
CA GLU A 8 34.29 -20.54 24.13
C GLU A 8 32.77 -20.70 24.20
N ARG A 9 32.28 -21.93 23.96
CA ARG A 9 30.86 -22.32 24.15
C ARG A 9 30.64 -22.73 25.61
N GLN A 10 29.54 -22.29 26.22
CA GLN A 10 28.95 -22.96 27.39
C GLN A 10 27.54 -23.46 27.07
N PRO A 11 27.11 -24.60 27.67
CA PRO A 11 25.94 -25.34 27.23
C PRO A 11 24.64 -24.94 27.94
N ASP A 12 23.53 -25.17 27.23
CA ASP A 12 22.15 -24.91 27.64
C ASP A 12 21.76 -25.57 28.98
N ARG A 13 20.92 -24.85 29.75
CA ARG A 13 20.03 -25.46 30.75
C ARG A 13 18.60 -24.99 30.50
N ALA A 14 17.76 -25.95 30.15
CA ALA A 14 16.32 -25.83 30.11
C ALA A 14 15.72 -25.67 31.52
N GLY A 15 14.67 -24.86 31.62
CA GLY A 15 13.75 -24.78 32.74
C GLY A 15 12.42 -24.21 32.26
N ALA A 16 11.35 -25.02 32.35
CA ALA A 16 9.99 -24.64 31.96
C ALA A 16 9.27 -23.94 33.12
N HIS A 17 8.55 -22.85 32.84
CA HIS A 17 7.12 -22.64 33.17
C HIS A 17 6.68 -21.18 32.92
N ASP A 18 5.58 -21.07 32.16
CA ASP A 18 4.45 -20.13 32.21
C ASP A 18 4.64 -18.61 32.05
N GLY A 19 3.85 -18.05 31.12
CA GLY A 19 3.40 -16.66 31.11
C GLY A 19 4.39 -15.58 30.64
N ASP A 20 3.95 -14.85 29.63
CA ASP A 20 4.40 -13.50 29.26
C ASP A 20 5.57 -13.37 28.26
N ARG A 21 5.43 -12.33 27.44
CA ARG A 21 6.22 -11.88 26.29
C ARG A 21 7.67 -12.39 26.25
N SER A 22 7.99 -13.23 25.26
CA SER A 22 9.38 -13.57 24.91
C SER A 22 9.75 -12.95 23.56
N THR A 23 10.46 -11.81 23.63
CA THR A 23 11.26 -11.27 22.53
C THR A 23 12.48 -12.16 22.34
N TRP A 24 12.54 -12.88 21.22
CA TRP A 24 13.71 -13.67 20.86
C TRP A 24 14.69 -12.80 20.07
N GLY A 25 15.69 -12.27 20.76
CA GLY A 25 16.83 -11.58 20.15
C GLY A 25 18.13 -12.18 20.67
N VAL A 26 18.76 -13.06 19.90
CA VAL A 26 20.12 -13.55 20.20
C VAL A 26 21.12 -12.65 19.48
N ALA A 27 21.95 -11.96 20.26
CA ALA A 27 23.00 -11.07 19.75
C ALA A 27 24.29 -11.85 19.45
N GLY A 28 24.85 -11.61 18.25
CA GLY A 28 26.21 -11.96 17.88
C GLY A 28 26.78 -10.94 16.89
N CYS A 29 27.78 -10.19 17.34
CA CYS A 29 28.68 -9.28 16.60
C CYS A 29 28.22 -8.66 15.25
N GLY A 30 27.91 -7.35 15.30
CA GLY A 30 28.32 -6.39 14.27
C GLY A 30 27.59 -6.44 12.93
N HIS A 31 26.26 -6.36 12.91
CA HIS A 31 25.48 -6.06 11.71
C HIS A 31 24.37 -5.07 12.07
N SER A 32 24.04 -4.15 11.15
CA SER A 32 22.89 -3.24 11.26
C SER A 32 21.67 -4.06 11.65
N ARG A 33 21.08 -3.76 12.82
CA ARG A 33 19.82 -4.38 13.20
C ARG A 33 18.76 -3.87 12.25
N GLU A 34 18.32 -4.72 11.33
CA GLU A 34 17.06 -4.51 10.62
C GLU A 34 15.97 -4.37 11.68
N ARG A 35 15.16 -3.32 11.56
CA ARG A 35 14.06 -3.03 12.47
C ARG A 35 12.76 -3.22 11.70
N SER A 36 11.87 -4.00 12.28
CA SER A 36 10.52 -4.22 11.80
C SER A 36 9.56 -3.89 12.94
N ALA A 37 8.45 -3.22 12.61
CA ALA A 37 7.32 -3.08 13.50
C ALA A 37 6.30 -4.17 13.19
N ARG A 38 5.65 -4.73 14.22
CA ARG A 38 4.48 -5.59 14.00
C ARG A 38 3.26 -4.70 13.85
N LEU A 39 2.68 -4.72 12.65
CA LEU A 39 1.46 -4.02 12.32
C LEU A 39 0.30 -5.03 12.36
N ARG A 40 -0.92 -4.54 12.63
CA ARG A 40 -2.11 -5.40 12.68
C ARG A 40 -2.38 -5.98 11.29
N ALA A 41 -2.84 -7.23 11.24
CA ALA A 41 -3.16 -7.90 9.98
C ALA A 41 -4.41 -7.28 9.35
N GLY A 42 -4.43 -7.15 8.03
CA GLY A 42 -5.52 -6.57 7.26
C GLY A 42 -6.84 -7.36 7.32
N PRO A 43 -7.95 -6.78 6.80
CA PRO A 43 -9.24 -7.46 6.73
C PRO A 43 -9.34 -8.49 5.60
N ALA A 44 -8.29 -8.62 4.78
CA ALA A 44 -8.22 -9.61 3.71
C ALA A 44 -8.41 -11.05 4.24
N GLY A 45 -9.45 -11.73 3.73
CA GLY A 45 -9.83 -13.08 4.10
C GLY A 45 -10.44 -13.22 5.50
N VAL A 46 -10.74 -12.12 6.19
CA VAL A 46 -11.54 -12.12 7.42
C VAL A 46 -13.02 -12.22 7.04
N ASP A 47 -13.67 -13.30 7.46
CA ASP A 47 -15.10 -13.53 7.20
C ASP A 47 -15.95 -12.38 7.75
N SER A 48 -16.78 -11.78 6.88
CA SER A 48 -17.71 -10.73 7.28
C SER A 48 -18.97 -11.29 7.94
N GLY A 49 -19.31 -12.55 7.69
CA GLY A 49 -20.59 -13.15 8.06
C GLY A 49 -21.77 -12.71 7.18
N PHE A 50 -21.53 -11.90 6.15
CA PHE A 50 -22.53 -11.40 5.21
C PHE A 50 -22.31 -11.95 3.80
N ASP A 51 -23.36 -11.91 2.98
CA ASP A 51 -23.30 -12.17 1.53
C ASP A 51 -23.04 -10.81 0.85
N LEU A 52 -21.77 -10.46 0.63
CA LEU A 52 -21.37 -9.13 0.17
C LEU A 52 -21.52 -8.98 -1.35
N ASN A 53 -21.47 -10.09 -2.09
CA ASN A 53 -21.60 -10.12 -3.54
C ASN A 53 -23.02 -10.49 -4.02
N ARG A 54 -23.91 -10.83 -3.08
CA ARG A 54 -25.32 -11.20 -3.30
C ARG A 54 -25.50 -12.43 -4.19
N ASP A 55 -24.58 -13.38 -4.15
CA ASP A 55 -24.66 -14.63 -4.93
C ASP A 55 -25.48 -15.73 -4.24
N GLY A 56 -25.90 -15.50 -3.00
CA GLY A 56 -26.71 -16.42 -2.19
C GLY A 56 -25.89 -17.37 -1.31
N GLU A 57 -24.56 -17.26 -1.32
CA GLU A 57 -23.64 -17.96 -0.42
C GLU A 57 -23.02 -16.97 0.59
N THR A 58 -22.37 -17.48 1.63
CA THR A 58 -21.68 -16.67 2.64
C THR A 58 -20.37 -17.36 3.01
N GLY A 59 -19.41 -16.59 3.52
CA GLY A 59 -18.10 -17.12 3.91
C GLY A 59 -17.23 -17.53 2.71
N THR A 60 -17.54 -17.02 1.52
CA THR A 60 -16.66 -17.14 0.36
C THR A 60 -15.54 -16.10 0.42
N PRO A 61 -14.48 -16.22 -0.40
CA PRO A 61 -13.42 -15.20 -0.47
C PRO A 61 -13.92 -13.80 -0.83
N ASP A 62 -15.01 -13.70 -1.61
CA ASP A 62 -15.63 -12.43 -2.04
C ASP A 62 -16.57 -11.83 -0.99
N ASP A 63 -16.87 -12.60 0.06
CA ASP A 63 -17.64 -12.18 1.23
C ASP A 63 -16.77 -11.74 2.41
N ALA A 64 -15.46 -11.89 2.31
CA ALA A 64 -14.56 -11.36 3.32
C ALA A 64 -14.54 -9.82 3.29
N TRP A 65 -14.24 -9.20 4.43
CA TRP A 65 -14.16 -7.73 4.53
C TRP A 65 -13.19 -7.10 3.53
N GLY A 66 -12.14 -7.82 3.16
CA GLY A 66 -11.44 -7.67 1.89
C GLY A 66 -11.20 -9.05 1.28
N PHE A 67 -11.16 -9.13 -0.05
CA PHE A 67 -11.02 -10.42 -0.74
C PHE A 67 -9.84 -11.25 -0.19
N GLY A 68 -10.10 -12.52 0.11
CA GLY A 68 -9.05 -13.46 0.51
C GLY A 68 -9.59 -14.85 0.84
N PHE A 69 -8.82 -15.88 0.48
CA PHE A 69 -9.12 -17.28 0.77
C PHE A 69 -8.82 -17.67 2.23
N TYR A 70 -8.04 -16.86 2.94
CA TYR A 70 -7.70 -17.05 4.35
C TYR A 70 -7.24 -15.72 4.98
N GLU A 71 -7.43 -15.59 6.29
CA GLU A 71 -7.02 -14.41 7.05
C GLU A 71 -5.54 -14.07 6.86
N GLY A 72 -5.28 -12.82 6.46
CA GLY A 72 -3.92 -12.29 6.28
C GLY A 72 -3.30 -12.56 4.91
N GLN A 73 -4.07 -13.11 3.95
CA GLN A 73 -3.66 -13.10 2.55
C GLN A 73 -3.38 -11.66 2.08
N TYR A 74 -2.36 -11.48 1.22
CA TYR A 74 -1.87 -10.16 0.78
C TYR A 74 -1.30 -9.25 1.89
N GLY A 75 -0.90 -9.84 3.02
CA GLY A 75 -0.26 -9.10 4.10
C GLY A 75 0.97 -8.31 3.64
N MET A 76 1.13 -7.10 4.18
CA MET A 76 2.24 -6.21 3.86
C MET A 76 3.34 -6.27 4.94
N LEU A 77 4.54 -5.81 4.58
CA LEU A 77 5.66 -5.67 5.52
C LEU A 77 6.46 -4.41 5.21
N VAL A 78 6.77 -3.63 6.25
CA VAL A 78 7.71 -2.51 6.17
C VAL A 78 9.02 -2.91 6.84
N LEU A 79 10.12 -2.83 6.08
CA LEU A 79 11.48 -3.06 6.58
C LEU A 79 12.27 -1.76 6.50
N SER A 80 12.96 -1.41 7.59
CA SER A 80 13.79 -0.22 7.62
C SER A 80 15.16 -0.49 8.23
N LYS A 81 16.17 0.09 7.57
CA LYS A 81 17.52 0.23 8.13
C LYS A 81 17.57 1.30 9.22
N TYR A 82 16.65 2.26 9.19
CA TYR A 82 16.54 3.37 10.12
C TYR A 82 15.53 3.03 11.24
N PRO A 83 15.59 3.71 12.41
CA PRO A 83 14.59 3.53 13.45
C PRO A 83 13.17 3.83 12.95
N ILE A 84 12.22 2.97 13.32
CA ILE A 84 10.78 3.24 13.19
C ILE A 84 10.33 3.84 14.52
N VAL A 85 9.56 4.93 14.48
CA VAL A 85 8.96 5.57 15.65
C VAL A 85 7.66 4.83 15.95
N GLU A 86 7.75 3.73 16.69
CA GLU A 86 6.64 2.79 16.88
C GLU A 86 5.42 3.43 17.55
N GLU A 87 5.64 4.38 18.45
CA GLU A 87 4.58 5.09 19.18
C GLU A 87 3.79 6.10 18.34
N GLU A 88 4.26 6.42 17.13
CA GLU A 88 3.61 7.34 16.19
C GLU A 88 3.04 6.62 14.96
N ILE A 89 3.05 5.28 14.95
CA ILE A 89 2.44 4.48 13.90
C ILE A 89 0.91 4.66 13.96
N ARG A 90 0.30 4.92 12.80
CA ARG A 90 -1.16 4.98 12.65
C ARG A 90 -1.63 3.95 11.63
N THR A 91 -2.68 3.21 11.96
CA THR A 91 -3.31 2.21 11.08
C THR A 91 -4.79 2.53 10.91
N PHE A 92 -5.35 2.30 9.72
CA PHE A 92 -6.73 2.67 9.38
C PHE A 92 -7.54 1.43 8.97
N GLN A 93 -7.47 0.38 9.77
CA GLN A 93 -8.15 -0.89 9.48
C GLN A 93 -9.63 -0.83 9.85
N ASP A 94 -9.95 -0.15 10.94
CA ASP A 94 -11.31 -0.04 11.46
C ASP A 94 -12.03 1.22 10.93
N PHE A 95 -11.34 2.05 10.11
CA PHE A 95 -11.98 3.19 9.44
C PHE A 95 -13.01 2.69 8.42
N ARG A 96 -14.29 2.97 8.68
CA ARG A 96 -15.41 2.43 7.89
C ARG A 96 -15.61 3.18 6.58
N TRP A 97 -15.99 2.45 5.53
CA TRP A 97 -16.23 3.06 4.21
C TRP A 97 -17.34 4.11 4.27
N ALA A 98 -18.44 3.81 4.98
CA ALA A 98 -19.56 4.73 5.15
C ALA A 98 -19.22 6.01 5.95
N ASP A 99 -18.12 6.03 6.71
CA ASP A 99 -17.68 7.22 7.44
C ASP A 99 -16.93 8.22 6.55
N MET A 100 -16.56 7.84 5.33
CA MET A 100 -15.99 8.77 4.35
C MET A 100 -17.08 9.71 3.81
N PRO A 101 -16.91 11.05 3.93
CA PRO A 101 -17.89 11.99 3.41
C PRO A 101 -18.06 11.87 1.89
N GLY A 102 -19.28 11.53 1.45
CA GLY A 102 -19.57 11.29 0.04
C GLY A 102 -18.80 10.08 -0.49
N ALA A 103 -18.71 9.00 0.29
CA ALA A 103 -18.21 7.71 -0.15
C ALA A 103 -18.92 7.27 -1.44
N MET A 104 -18.17 6.69 -2.37
CA MET A 104 -18.68 6.08 -3.59
C MET A 104 -19.25 4.69 -3.29
N LEU A 105 -20.32 4.62 -2.48
CA LEU A 105 -20.95 3.33 -2.19
C LEU A 105 -21.59 2.75 -3.48
N PRO A 106 -21.45 1.44 -3.74
CA PRO A 106 -22.04 0.80 -4.91
C PRO A 106 -23.56 0.82 -4.85
N SER A 107 -24.19 0.89 -6.02
CA SER A 107 -25.66 0.89 -6.17
C SER A 107 -26.12 -0.45 -6.71
N ASP A 108 -27.31 -0.87 -6.30
CA ASP A 108 -27.98 -2.04 -6.85
C ASP A 108 -28.47 -1.74 -8.27
N PRO A 109 -27.98 -2.44 -9.31
CA PRO A 109 -28.42 -2.23 -10.68
C PRO A 109 -29.91 -2.54 -10.90
N GLU A 110 -30.57 -3.24 -9.97
CA GLU A 110 -32.00 -3.53 -10.03
C GLU A 110 -32.89 -2.42 -9.43
N THR A 111 -32.31 -1.39 -8.80
CA THR A 111 -33.04 -0.27 -8.18
C THR A 111 -32.68 1.08 -8.83
N ASP A 112 -33.48 2.11 -8.54
CA ASP A 112 -33.19 3.50 -8.93
C ASP A 112 -32.44 4.27 -7.80
N GLU A 113 -32.12 3.62 -6.68
CA GLU A 113 -31.48 4.26 -5.52
C GLU A 113 -29.96 4.19 -5.64
N GLU A 114 -29.27 5.27 -5.28
CA GLU A 114 -27.81 5.31 -5.34
C GLU A 114 -27.22 4.85 -4.00
N GLY A 115 -26.16 4.04 -4.04
CA GLY A 115 -25.40 3.62 -2.86
C GLY A 115 -26.09 2.59 -1.96
N ASP A 116 -27.08 1.86 -2.49
CA ASP A 116 -27.95 0.93 -1.75
C ASP A 116 -27.54 -0.56 -1.87
N TRP A 117 -26.36 -0.84 -2.45
CA TRP A 117 -25.89 -2.22 -2.57
C TRP A 117 -25.65 -2.88 -1.20
N TYR A 118 -25.24 -2.13 -0.18
CA TYR A 118 -25.05 -2.66 1.17
C TYR A 118 -26.14 -2.14 2.11
N SER A 119 -26.60 -3.01 3.01
CA SER A 119 -27.51 -2.60 4.08
C SER A 119 -26.81 -1.73 5.12
N ASP A 120 -27.59 -0.98 5.90
CA ASP A 120 -27.05 -0.21 7.05
C ASP A 120 -26.26 -1.09 8.02
N GLU A 121 -26.72 -2.33 8.26
CA GLU A 121 -26.04 -3.31 9.13
C GLU A 121 -24.64 -3.67 8.61
N ILE A 122 -24.50 -3.88 7.29
CA ILE A 122 -23.20 -4.15 6.67
C ILE A 122 -22.31 -2.90 6.77
N LEU A 123 -22.85 -1.73 6.41
CA LEU A 123 -22.09 -0.47 6.39
C LEU A 123 -21.63 0.00 7.78
N GLU A 124 -22.31 -0.42 8.84
CA GLU A 124 -21.89 -0.18 10.23
C GLU A 124 -20.57 -0.86 10.58
N GLU A 125 -20.17 -1.91 9.85
CA GLU A 125 -18.98 -2.70 10.10
C GLU A 125 -17.96 -2.68 8.93
N PHE A 126 -18.37 -2.30 7.72
CA PHE A 126 -17.54 -2.42 6.51
C PHE A 126 -16.29 -1.50 6.54
N PRO A 127 -15.06 -2.05 6.66
CA PRO A 127 -13.85 -1.25 6.63
C PRO A 127 -13.55 -0.71 5.22
N LEU A 128 -13.10 0.53 5.09
CA LEU A 128 -12.67 1.06 3.80
C LEU A 128 -11.48 0.27 3.25
N SER A 129 -10.44 0.09 4.08
CA SER A 129 -9.24 -0.66 3.72
C SER A 129 -9.58 -2.11 3.42
N SER A 130 -9.28 -2.59 2.20
CA SER A 130 -9.44 -3.98 1.79
C SER A 130 -8.26 -4.86 2.24
N LYS A 131 -7.05 -4.31 2.23
CA LYS A 131 -5.84 -4.96 2.75
C LYS A 131 -5.25 -4.15 3.89
N SER A 132 -4.70 -2.96 3.65
CA SER A 132 -4.10 -2.16 4.72
C SER A 132 -3.86 -0.72 4.30
N HIS A 133 -3.96 0.20 5.26
CA HIS A 133 -3.48 1.58 5.21
C HIS A 133 -2.67 1.88 6.47
N TRP A 134 -1.37 2.11 6.33
CA TRP A 134 -0.44 2.36 7.45
C TRP A 134 0.40 3.62 7.24
N ASN A 135 0.37 4.54 8.20
CA ASN A 135 1.39 5.58 8.34
C ASN A 135 2.48 5.06 9.30
N VAL A 136 3.69 4.86 8.78
CA VAL A 136 4.84 4.36 9.54
C VAL A 136 5.95 5.42 9.54
N PRO A 137 6.18 6.13 10.66
CA PRO A 137 7.21 7.15 10.73
C PRO A 137 8.62 6.53 10.89
N VAL A 138 9.57 6.99 10.09
CA VAL A 138 10.95 6.50 10.07
C VAL A 138 11.93 7.65 10.33
N GLU A 139 12.84 7.48 11.29
CA GLU A 139 13.85 8.48 11.65
C GLU A 139 15.08 8.42 10.73
N VAL A 140 15.15 9.33 9.76
CA VAL A 140 16.32 9.48 8.88
C VAL A 140 17.18 10.65 9.37
N GLY A 141 18.18 10.32 10.19
CA GLY A 141 19.04 11.31 10.82
C GLY A 141 18.29 12.06 11.93
N ASN A 142 18.01 13.34 11.73
CA ASN A 142 17.26 14.18 12.68
C ASN A 142 15.87 14.57 12.15
N HIS A 143 15.35 13.80 11.18
CA HIS A 143 14.06 14.06 10.55
C HIS A 143 13.24 12.79 10.50
N VAL A 144 11.94 12.94 10.67
CA VAL A 144 10.97 11.87 10.47
C VAL A 144 10.48 11.94 9.03
N VAL A 145 10.51 10.81 8.35
CA VAL A 145 9.86 10.60 7.06
C VAL A 145 8.77 9.55 7.26
N HIS A 146 7.53 9.92 6.98
CA HIS A 146 6.40 9.01 7.06
C HIS A 146 6.34 8.14 5.81
N THR A 147 6.31 6.81 5.94
CA THR A 147 5.89 5.96 4.83
C THR A 147 4.38 5.76 4.94
N LEU A 148 3.65 6.16 3.90
CA LEU A 148 2.21 5.99 3.80
C LEU A 148 1.96 4.79 2.90
N ASN A 149 1.68 3.65 3.51
CA ASN A 149 1.68 2.35 2.85
C ASN A 149 0.23 1.91 2.63
N ALA A 150 -0.11 1.52 1.41
CA ALA A 150 -1.40 0.90 1.13
C ALA A 150 -1.32 -0.18 0.07
N HIS A 151 -2.35 -1.02 0.06
CA HIS A 151 -2.60 -1.96 -1.02
C HIS A 151 -4.11 -2.00 -1.28
N PRO A 152 -4.69 -0.99 -1.98
CA PRO A 152 -6.08 -0.99 -2.39
C PRO A 152 -6.51 -2.27 -3.14
N THR A 153 -7.82 -2.48 -3.20
CA THR A 153 -8.41 -3.60 -3.95
C THR A 153 -8.17 -3.41 -5.45
N PRO A 154 -7.91 -4.47 -6.24
CA PRO A 154 -7.94 -4.37 -7.69
C PRO A 154 -9.32 -3.93 -8.17
N PRO A 155 -9.45 -2.89 -9.02
CA PRO A 155 -10.71 -2.36 -9.51
C PRO A 155 -11.29 -3.27 -10.62
N ALA A 156 -11.50 -4.53 -10.28
CA ALA A 156 -11.92 -5.59 -11.20
C ALA A 156 -12.71 -6.66 -10.42
N PHE A 157 -13.13 -7.71 -11.12
CA PHE A 157 -13.87 -8.84 -10.54
C PHE A 157 -15.23 -8.45 -9.93
N ASP A 158 -15.84 -7.38 -10.47
CA ASP A 158 -17.15 -6.87 -10.08
C ASP A 158 -18.26 -7.33 -11.05
N GLY A 159 -19.51 -7.25 -10.59
CA GLY A 159 -20.68 -7.18 -11.46
C GLY A 159 -20.98 -5.74 -11.90
N GLU A 160 -22.23 -5.49 -12.31
CA GLU A 160 -22.67 -4.16 -12.77
C GLU A 160 -22.58 -3.08 -11.67
N GLU A 161 -22.58 -3.50 -10.40
CA GLU A 161 -22.51 -2.65 -9.21
C GLU A 161 -21.13 -2.03 -8.96
N GLN A 162 -20.06 -2.61 -9.53
CA GLN A 162 -18.69 -2.05 -9.50
C GLN A 162 -18.09 -1.84 -8.09
N ARG A 163 -18.27 -2.80 -7.17
CA ARG A 163 -17.86 -2.69 -5.74
C ARG A 163 -16.36 -2.37 -5.58
N ASN A 164 -15.50 -3.13 -6.23
CA ASN A 164 -14.05 -2.97 -6.15
C ASN A 164 -13.57 -1.72 -6.88
N VAL A 165 -14.13 -1.40 -8.04
CA VAL A 165 -13.81 -0.16 -8.78
C VAL A 165 -14.04 1.07 -7.89
N LEU A 166 -15.21 1.15 -7.25
CA LEU A 166 -15.57 2.28 -6.39
C LEU A 166 -14.80 2.28 -5.06
N ARG A 167 -14.57 1.10 -4.46
CA ARG A 167 -13.76 0.98 -3.24
C ARG A 167 -12.31 1.38 -3.47
N ASN A 168 -11.70 0.95 -4.57
CA ASN A 168 -10.36 1.32 -4.96
C ASN A 168 -10.22 2.86 -5.00
N HIS A 169 -11.16 3.56 -5.65
CA HIS A 169 -11.16 5.02 -5.70
C HIS A 169 -11.10 5.65 -4.29
N ASP A 170 -11.94 5.18 -3.36
CA ASP A 170 -12.01 5.74 -2.01
C ASP A 170 -10.81 5.32 -1.13
N GLU A 171 -10.27 4.12 -1.31
CA GLU A 171 -9.01 3.71 -0.68
C GLU A 171 -7.87 4.65 -1.09
N ILE A 172 -7.76 5.01 -2.37
CA ILE A 172 -6.77 5.99 -2.84
C ILE A 172 -7.04 7.38 -2.25
N ARG A 173 -8.32 7.77 -2.20
CA ARG A 173 -8.77 9.06 -1.64
C ARG A 173 -8.36 9.22 -0.18
N LEU A 174 -8.36 8.15 0.62
CA LEU A 174 -7.95 8.20 2.02
C LEU A 174 -6.59 8.88 2.16
N TRP A 175 -5.59 8.48 1.37
CA TRP A 175 -4.29 9.13 1.42
C TRP A 175 -4.26 10.53 0.84
N ALA A 176 -4.98 10.78 -0.25
CA ALA A 176 -5.08 12.12 -0.83
C ALA A 176 -5.65 13.12 0.19
N ASP A 177 -6.71 12.75 0.91
CA ASP A 177 -7.30 13.56 1.97
C ASP A 177 -6.41 13.63 3.21
N TYR A 178 -5.74 12.53 3.58
CA TYR A 178 -4.82 12.46 4.73
C TYR A 178 -3.66 13.44 4.60
N VAL A 179 -3.05 13.57 3.42
CA VAL A 179 -1.93 14.51 3.18
C VAL A 179 -2.39 15.93 2.83
N HIS A 180 -3.70 16.14 2.63
CA HIS A 180 -4.26 17.45 2.35
C HIS A 180 -4.50 18.22 3.67
N PRO A 181 -4.01 19.47 3.81
CA PRO A 181 -4.09 20.23 5.07
C PRO A 181 -5.49 20.56 5.63
N ALA A 182 -6.56 20.19 4.94
CA ALA A 182 -7.93 20.61 5.25
C ALA A 182 -9.00 19.59 4.82
N ARG A 183 -8.63 18.33 4.56
CA ARG A 183 -9.59 17.28 4.15
C ARG A 183 -9.57 16.06 5.06
N GLY A 184 -8.46 15.75 5.72
CA GLY A 184 -8.36 14.59 6.61
C GLY A 184 -9.08 14.69 7.96
N ASP A 185 -9.89 15.71 8.22
CA ASP A 185 -10.53 15.93 9.54
C ASP A 185 -11.52 14.82 9.94
N TYR A 186 -12.07 14.09 8.98
CA TYR A 186 -13.00 12.97 9.22
C TYR A 186 -12.29 11.64 9.49
N LEU A 187 -10.99 11.55 9.18
CA LEU A 187 -10.23 10.32 9.32
C LEU A 187 -9.92 10.09 10.80
N TYR A 188 -10.07 8.84 11.23
CA TYR A 188 -9.61 8.35 12.52
C TYR A 188 -8.83 7.06 12.31
N ASP A 189 -7.79 6.86 13.11
CA ASP A 189 -7.06 5.59 13.12
C ASP A 189 -7.67 4.60 14.12
N ASP A 190 -7.09 3.40 14.18
CA ASP A 190 -7.55 2.30 15.04
C ASP A 190 -7.40 2.61 16.55
N ASP A 191 -6.57 3.59 16.93
CA ASP A 191 -6.44 4.08 18.31
C ASP A 191 -7.38 5.28 18.60
N GLY A 192 -8.15 5.72 17.60
CA GLY A 192 -9.11 6.81 17.67
C GLY A 192 -8.51 8.21 17.53
N GLU A 193 -7.24 8.34 17.13
CA GLU A 193 -6.65 9.63 16.81
C GLU A 193 -7.24 10.17 15.51
N GLN A 194 -7.77 11.39 15.58
CA GLN A 194 -8.44 12.04 14.46
C GLN A 194 -7.49 12.95 13.67
N GLY A 195 -7.78 13.10 12.38
CA GLY A 195 -7.14 14.07 11.52
C GLY A 195 -6.05 13.50 10.61
N GLY A 196 -5.69 14.32 9.61
CA GLY A 196 -4.67 14.01 8.61
C GLY A 196 -3.23 14.21 9.09
N LEU A 197 -2.28 13.98 8.18
CA LEU A 197 -0.87 14.22 8.40
C LEU A 197 -0.60 15.70 8.69
N HIS A 198 0.27 15.97 9.67
CA HIS A 198 0.60 17.34 10.04
C HIS A 198 1.17 18.16 8.86
N PRO A 199 0.74 19.43 8.68
CA PRO A 199 1.23 20.27 7.59
C PRO A 199 2.75 20.41 7.59
N GLY A 200 3.37 20.08 6.45
CA GLY A 200 4.81 20.20 6.24
C GLY A 200 5.62 18.97 6.64
N ALA A 201 4.97 17.90 7.12
CA ALA A 201 5.61 16.59 7.26
C ALA A 201 6.22 16.12 5.92
N SER A 202 7.31 15.37 6.01
CA SER A 202 7.88 14.66 4.87
C SER A 202 7.32 13.25 4.83
N PHE A 203 6.87 12.82 3.65
CA PHE A 203 6.29 11.50 3.48
C PHE A 203 6.67 10.88 2.12
N VAL A 204 6.51 9.57 2.02
CA VAL A 204 6.53 8.83 0.76
C VAL A 204 5.31 7.92 0.76
N VAL A 205 4.45 8.05 -0.25
CA VAL A 205 3.36 7.11 -0.50
C VAL A 205 3.94 5.88 -1.18
N LEU A 206 3.67 4.69 -0.67
CA LEU A 206 4.24 3.41 -1.13
C LEU A 206 3.15 2.36 -1.25
N GLY A 207 3.13 1.61 -2.36
CA GLY A 207 2.27 0.44 -2.46
C GLY A 207 1.83 0.08 -3.87
N ASP A 208 1.07 -1.02 -3.94
CA ASP A 208 0.30 -1.40 -5.13
C ASP A 208 -1.10 -0.79 -5.03
N TYR A 209 -1.35 0.24 -5.83
CA TYR A 209 -2.60 0.99 -5.87
C TYR A 209 -3.62 0.38 -6.83
N ASN A 210 -3.22 -0.61 -7.63
CA ASN A 210 -4.06 -1.24 -8.64
C ASN A 210 -4.75 -0.24 -9.61
N ALA A 211 -4.19 0.96 -9.78
CA ALA A 211 -4.82 2.03 -10.53
C ALA A 211 -3.79 2.74 -11.41
N ASP A 212 -4.05 2.71 -12.72
CA ASP A 212 -3.26 3.41 -13.74
C ASP A 212 -4.02 4.67 -14.23
N PRO A 213 -3.32 5.78 -14.51
CA PRO A 213 -3.97 7.00 -14.99
C PRO A 213 -4.67 6.84 -16.35
N CYS A 214 -4.14 6.00 -17.25
CA CYS A 214 -4.57 5.85 -18.63
C CYS A 214 -5.29 4.53 -18.95
N VAL A 215 -4.90 3.42 -18.34
CA VAL A 215 -5.40 2.07 -18.69
C VAL A 215 -6.13 1.37 -17.54
N GLY A 216 -6.85 0.30 -17.82
CA GLY A 216 -7.61 -0.47 -16.82
C GLY A 216 -8.95 0.15 -16.40
N ASP A 217 -9.57 -0.43 -15.37
CA ASP A 217 -10.99 -0.23 -15.06
C ASP A 217 -11.26 0.66 -13.83
N SER A 218 -10.23 1.27 -13.23
CA SER A 218 -10.43 2.25 -12.15
C SER A 218 -11.38 3.37 -12.57
N VAL A 219 -12.08 3.95 -11.59
CA VAL A 219 -12.77 5.23 -11.77
C VAL A 219 -11.81 6.23 -12.41
N GLU A 220 -12.28 6.95 -13.44
CA GLU A 220 -11.46 7.94 -14.13
C GLU A 220 -10.90 8.97 -13.11
N GLY A 221 -9.57 9.11 -13.08
CA GLY A 221 -8.88 10.01 -12.16
C GLY A 221 -8.68 9.47 -10.74
N ALA A 222 -8.97 8.18 -10.46
CA ALA A 222 -8.78 7.58 -9.15
C ALA A 222 -7.36 7.80 -8.61
N ILE A 223 -6.33 7.41 -9.37
CA ILE A 223 -4.93 7.61 -8.97
C ILE A 223 -4.44 9.06 -9.11
N ASN A 224 -5.05 9.83 -10.01
CA ASN A 224 -4.77 11.26 -10.17
C ASN A 224 -5.04 12.07 -8.90
N GLN A 225 -5.91 11.57 -8.00
CA GLN A 225 -6.07 12.14 -6.66
C GLN A 225 -4.74 12.28 -5.91
N LEU A 226 -3.77 11.39 -6.16
CA LEU A 226 -2.41 11.46 -5.65
C LEU A 226 -1.43 12.10 -6.63
N LEU A 227 -1.45 11.71 -7.92
CA LEU A 227 -0.47 12.19 -8.91
C LEU A 227 -0.54 13.70 -9.13
N ASP A 228 -1.74 14.26 -9.12
CA ASP A 228 -1.98 15.71 -9.27
C ASP A 228 -2.01 16.45 -7.93
N HIS A 229 -1.81 15.73 -6.81
CA HIS A 229 -1.89 16.34 -5.49
C HIS A 229 -0.72 17.31 -5.25
N PRO A 230 -0.96 18.56 -4.83
CA PRO A 230 0.10 19.57 -4.73
C PRO A 230 1.17 19.28 -3.67
N LYS A 231 0.91 18.33 -2.76
CA LYS A 231 1.90 17.86 -1.76
C LYS A 231 2.67 16.64 -2.19
N VAL A 232 2.29 15.99 -3.28
CA VAL A 232 2.95 14.82 -3.85
C VAL A 232 3.90 15.27 -4.97
N ASN A 233 4.97 14.53 -5.18
CA ASN A 233 5.98 14.80 -6.21
C ASN A 233 6.14 13.58 -7.12
N ASP A 234 5.49 13.63 -8.28
CA ASP A 234 5.62 12.62 -9.35
C ASP A 234 6.39 13.14 -10.57
N ARG A 235 7.26 14.14 -10.40
CA ARG A 235 7.93 14.79 -11.55
C ARG A 235 8.98 13.94 -12.24
N ASP A 236 9.58 13.03 -11.50
CA ASP A 236 10.58 12.08 -11.98
C ASP A 236 10.01 10.68 -11.72
N ALA A 237 8.95 10.34 -12.45
CA ALA A 237 8.27 9.05 -12.31
C ALA A 237 9.25 7.91 -12.64
N PRO A 238 9.31 6.84 -11.81
CA PRO A 238 10.12 5.66 -12.09
C PRO A 238 9.86 5.12 -13.49
N SER A 239 10.92 4.65 -14.17
CA SER A 239 10.77 4.06 -15.51
C SER A 239 11.67 2.85 -15.75
N SER A 240 11.40 2.12 -16.84
CA SER A 240 12.22 1.00 -17.31
C SER A 240 12.11 0.75 -18.82
N GLU A 241 13.16 0.15 -19.40
CA GLU A 241 13.15 -0.27 -20.81
C GLU A 241 12.37 -1.59 -21.01
N GLY A 242 12.37 -2.48 -20.02
CA GLY A 242 11.66 -3.77 -20.10
C GLY A 242 10.14 -3.60 -20.14
N ALA A 243 9.59 -2.59 -19.45
CA ALA A 243 8.17 -2.26 -19.57
C ALA A 243 7.78 -1.84 -20.99
N VAL A 244 8.62 -1.04 -21.66
CA VAL A 244 8.40 -0.62 -23.06
C VAL A 244 8.45 -1.82 -24.01
N GLU A 245 9.45 -2.70 -23.85
CA GLU A 245 9.57 -3.93 -24.63
C GLU A 245 8.34 -4.81 -24.45
N ARG A 246 7.92 -5.06 -23.20
CA ARG A 246 6.77 -5.92 -22.91
C ARG A 246 5.47 -5.34 -23.42
N HIS A 247 5.26 -4.03 -23.25
CA HIS A 247 4.07 -3.33 -23.75
C HIS A 247 3.96 -3.45 -25.28
N ALA A 248 5.07 -3.36 -26.01
CA ALA A 248 5.07 -3.52 -27.48
C ALA A 248 4.63 -4.92 -27.95
N GLU A 249 4.70 -5.93 -27.08
CA GLU A 249 4.26 -7.31 -27.35
C GLU A 249 2.88 -7.63 -26.77
N ALA A 250 2.33 -6.75 -25.92
CA ALA A 250 1.05 -6.97 -25.26
C ALA A 250 -0.12 -6.69 -26.22
N ASP A 251 -1.11 -7.59 -26.21
CA ASP A 251 -2.43 -7.31 -26.74
C ASP A 251 -3.27 -6.76 -25.57
N ASP A 252 -3.38 -5.42 -25.47
CA ASP A 252 -4.07 -4.75 -24.36
C ASP A 252 -5.60 -4.79 -24.55
N PRO A 253 -6.36 -5.53 -23.71
CA PRO A 253 -7.81 -5.55 -23.79
C PRO A 253 -8.48 -4.43 -22.97
N SER A 254 -7.70 -3.63 -22.24
CA SER A 254 -8.21 -2.65 -21.27
C SER A 254 -8.70 -1.37 -21.94
N VAL A 255 -9.47 -0.59 -21.19
CA VAL A 255 -9.97 0.71 -21.65
C VAL A 255 -8.85 1.75 -21.58
N GLU A 256 -8.43 2.25 -22.74
CA GLU A 256 -7.50 3.39 -22.82
C GLU A 256 -8.25 4.74 -22.71
N ARG A 257 -7.89 5.55 -21.71
CA ARG A 257 -8.38 6.92 -21.48
C ARG A 257 -7.44 7.99 -22.05
N CYS A 258 -6.14 7.71 -22.04
CA CYS A 258 -5.08 8.56 -22.58
C CYS A 258 -4.00 7.73 -23.28
N PRO A 259 -3.12 8.35 -24.08
CA PRO A 259 -1.97 7.65 -24.65
C PRO A 259 -1.13 7.01 -23.53
N PRO A 260 -0.79 5.71 -23.63
CA PRO A 260 -0.02 5.05 -22.60
C PRO A 260 1.40 5.61 -22.54
N GLU A 261 1.99 5.63 -21.35
CA GLU A 261 3.39 5.95 -21.08
C GLU A 261 4.08 4.68 -20.55
N PRO A 262 4.31 3.68 -21.42
CA PRO A 262 4.68 2.32 -21.00
C PRO A 262 6.00 2.24 -20.27
N GLU A 263 6.89 3.22 -20.43
CA GLU A 263 8.11 3.31 -19.64
C GLU A 263 7.85 3.35 -18.13
N HIS A 264 6.69 3.85 -17.70
CA HIS A 264 6.28 3.96 -16.30
C HIS A 264 5.49 2.76 -15.79
N HIS A 265 5.18 1.79 -16.64
CA HIS A 265 4.43 0.61 -16.22
C HIS A 265 5.25 -0.25 -15.26
N THR A 266 4.56 -0.85 -14.29
CA THR A 266 5.14 -1.58 -13.17
C THR A 266 4.64 -3.02 -13.08
N ALA A 267 3.59 -3.38 -13.81
CA ALA A 267 3.03 -4.73 -13.79
C ALA A 267 2.68 -5.26 -15.18
N ASP A 268 2.61 -6.60 -15.30
CA ASP A 268 2.19 -7.37 -16.48
C ASP A 268 1.08 -8.36 -16.12
N PHE A 269 -0.14 -8.07 -16.54
CA PHE A 269 -1.33 -8.91 -16.38
C PHE A 269 -1.72 -9.62 -17.69
N GLY A 270 -0.76 -9.77 -18.62
CA GLY A 270 -1.01 -10.04 -20.04
C GLY A 270 -1.03 -8.76 -20.88
N TRP A 271 -1.34 -7.65 -20.22
CA TRP A 271 -1.20 -6.25 -20.63
C TRP A 271 -0.43 -5.50 -19.53
N THR A 272 0.06 -4.30 -19.80
CA THR A 272 0.96 -3.61 -18.87
C THR A 272 0.33 -2.33 -18.32
N ALA A 273 0.60 -2.01 -17.06
CA ALA A 273 0.06 -0.84 -16.39
C ALA A 273 1.01 -0.33 -15.30
N ARG A 274 0.89 0.96 -14.95
CA ARG A 274 1.49 1.57 -13.76
C ARG A 274 0.51 1.44 -12.60
N VAL A 275 0.73 0.46 -11.75
CA VAL A 275 -0.12 0.20 -10.56
C VAL A 275 0.64 0.30 -9.25
N ASP A 276 1.97 0.24 -9.28
CA ASP A 276 2.84 0.36 -8.12
C ASP A 276 3.45 1.76 -8.03
N TYR A 277 3.40 2.34 -6.84
CA TYR A 277 3.75 3.74 -6.64
C TYR A 277 4.75 3.93 -5.50
N ALA A 278 5.74 4.77 -5.77
CA ALA A 278 6.60 5.37 -4.76
C ALA A 278 6.63 6.88 -4.97
N LEU A 279 5.78 7.61 -4.24
CA LEU A 279 5.51 9.03 -4.46
C LEU A 279 5.96 9.88 -3.27
N PRO A 280 7.14 10.51 -3.34
CA PRO A 280 7.63 11.39 -2.28
C PRO A 280 6.76 12.65 -2.16
N SER A 281 6.79 13.27 -0.98
CA SER A 281 6.22 14.59 -0.77
C SER A 281 7.03 15.67 -1.51
N ASN A 282 6.38 16.79 -1.85
CA ASN A 282 6.98 17.88 -2.62
C ASN A 282 8.16 18.61 -1.93
N ASN A 283 8.37 18.35 -0.64
CA ASN A 283 9.51 18.84 0.14
C ASN A 283 10.69 17.86 0.18
N LEU A 284 10.57 16.69 -0.47
CA LEU A 284 11.65 15.73 -0.71
C LEU A 284 12.11 15.82 -2.17
N GLN A 285 13.42 16.01 -2.35
CA GLN A 285 14.01 16.09 -3.69
C GLN A 285 14.35 14.68 -4.18
N ILE A 286 13.80 14.29 -5.33
CA ILE A 286 14.16 13.05 -6.03
C ILE A 286 15.59 13.19 -6.58
N ARG A 287 16.37 12.12 -6.44
CA ARG A 287 17.74 11.97 -6.95
C ARG A 287 17.81 10.99 -8.09
N ASP A 288 17.07 9.90 -7.95
CA ASP A 288 17.00 8.81 -8.90
C ASP A 288 15.67 8.09 -8.69
N SER A 289 15.18 7.42 -9.73
CA SER A 289 13.90 6.74 -9.74
C SER A 289 13.91 5.67 -10.81
N ASN A 290 13.53 4.44 -10.47
CA ASN A 290 13.64 3.32 -11.40
C ASN A 290 12.60 2.23 -11.12
N VAL A 291 12.12 1.59 -12.18
CA VAL A 291 11.42 0.31 -12.12
C VAL A 291 12.42 -0.79 -12.47
N PHE A 292 12.58 -1.79 -11.61
CA PHE A 292 13.43 -2.94 -11.91
C PHE A 292 12.70 -3.91 -12.83
N TRP A 293 12.68 -3.54 -14.11
CA TRP A 293 12.16 -4.35 -15.20
C TRP A 293 13.14 -4.26 -16.38
N PRO A 294 14.16 -5.13 -16.41
CA PRO A 294 15.13 -5.14 -17.49
C PRO A 294 14.53 -5.77 -18.74
N THR A 295 15.15 -5.53 -19.90
CA THR A 295 14.79 -6.18 -21.17
C THR A 295 15.00 -7.69 -21.13
N SER A 296 14.33 -8.39 -22.03
CA SER A 296 14.30 -9.86 -22.15
C SER A 296 15.67 -10.51 -22.37
N ASP A 297 16.65 -9.77 -22.87
CA ASP A 297 18.03 -10.20 -23.10
C ASP A 297 18.97 -9.95 -21.91
N HIS A 298 18.50 -9.28 -20.86
CA HIS A 298 19.30 -8.96 -19.67
C HIS A 298 19.48 -10.16 -18.74
N GLU A 299 20.64 -10.27 -18.07
CA GLU A 299 20.96 -11.39 -17.17
C GLU A 299 20.02 -11.54 -15.95
N TYR A 300 19.26 -10.49 -15.64
CA TYR A 300 18.29 -10.47 -14.54
C TYR A 300 16.82 -10.58 -14.97
N ALA A 301 16.54 -10.80 -16.26
CA ALA A 301 15.18 -10.91 -16.77
C ALA A 301 14.38 -12.02 -16.04
N GLU A 302 15.00 -13.18 -15.78
CA GLU A 302 14.34 -14.28 -15.07
C GLU A 302 13.97 -13.91 -13.62
N ILE A 303 14.82 -13.16 -12.92
CA ILE A 303 14.53 -12.72 -11.54
C ILE A 303 13.42 -11.67 -11.55
N ALA A 304 13.44 -10.74 -12.51
CA ALA A 304 12.40 -9.74 -12.65
C ALA A 304 11.02 -10.35 -12.96
N ALA A 305 10.97 -11.49 -13.68
CA ALA A 305 9.74 -12.21 -14.00
C ALA A 305 9.20 -13.12 -12.87
N SER A 306 9.77 -13.05 -11.67
CA SER A 306 9.31 -13.86 -10.52
C SER A 306 8.01 -13.36 -9.88
N SER A 307 7.57 -12.16 -10.24
CA SER A 307 6.27 -11.59 -9.95
C SER A 307 5.74 -10.94 -11.23
N ASP A 308 4.43 -10.82 -11.32
CA ASP A 308 3.69 -9.98 -12.27
C ASP A 308 3.82 -8.48 -11.97
N HIS A 309 4.40 -8.10 -10.82
CA HIS A 309 4.75 -6.73 -10.45
C HIS A 309 6.26 -6.55 -10.37
N HIS A 310 6.75 -5.36 -10.70
CA HIS A 310 8.17 -5.02 -10.76
C HIS A 310 8.55 -4.02 -9.68
N LEU A 311 9.74 -4.21 -9.09
CA LEU A 311 10.19 -3.39 -7.96
C LEU A 311 10.33 -1.91 -8.37
N VAL A 312 9.54 -1.05 -7.73
CA VAL A 312 9.61 0.41 -7.88
C VAL A 312 10.51 1.01 -6.82
N SER A 313 11.36 1.97 -7.20
CA SER A 313 12.28 2.64 -6.29
C SER A 313 12.41 4.12 -6.57
N VAL A 314 12.60 4.91 -5.50
CA VAL A 314 12.96 6.32 -5.55
C VAL A 314 14.05 6.59 -4.52
N ASP A 315 15.12 7.27 -4.94
CA ASP A 315 16.11 7.84 -4.04
C ASP A 315 15.77 9.31 -3.76
N VAL A 316 15.66 9.67 -2.49
CA VAL A 316 15.25 11.00 -2.06
C VAL A 316 16.26 11.62 -1.12
N ARG A 317 16.50 12.91 -1.31
CA ARG A 317 17.27 13.69 -0.35
C ARG A 317 16.38 14.15 0.78
N VAL A 318 16.54 13.53 1.94
CA VAL A 318 16.04 14.06 3.21
C VAL A 318 16.89 15.27 3.61
N PRO A 319 16.30 16.47 3.82
CA PRO A 319 17.04 17.63 4.25
C PRO A 319 17.81 17.33 5.53
N THR A 320 19.07 17.74 5.67
CA THR A 320 19.72 17.79 6.99
C THR A 320 19.57 19.20 7.52
N ARG A 321 19.07 19.38 8.75
CA ARG A 321 19.17 20.72 9.37
C ARG A 321 20.66 20.98 9.55
N GLY A 322 21.20 21.99 8.86
CA GLY A 322 22.49 22.55 9.22
C GLY A 322 22.43 22.94 10.69
N ALA A 323 23.43 22.52 11.47
CA ALA A 323 23.58 22.98 12.86
C ALA A 323 23.49 24.50 12.87
N ARG A 324 22.50 25.04 13.58
CA ARG A 324 22.42 26.48 13.86
C ARG A 324 23.54 26.87 14.81
#